data_AF-A0A945DT38-F1
#
_entry.id   AF-A0A945DT38-F1
#
_cell.length_a   1.000
_cell.length_b   1.000
_cell.length_c   1.000
_cell.angle_alpha   90.00
_cell.angle_beta   90.00
_cell.angle_gamma   90.00
#
_symmetry.space_group_name_H-M   'P 1'
#
loop_
_entity.id
_entity.type
_entity.pdbx_description
1 polymer ?
#
loop_
_entity_poly.entity_id
_entity_poly.type
_entity_poly.pdbx_seq_one_letter_code
_entity_poly.pdbx_strand_id
1 'polypeptide(L)' 'MQHDSYTDTVGLYSRFRWEWSPGKEMFLVLRQGYRDKMGGFDLETERYSIKLSSSFRF' A
#
# COMPACT_ATOMS: atom_id res chain seq x y z
N MET A 1 24.45 -5.94 14.66
CA MET A 1 24.66 -4.76 13.81
C MET A 1 24.07 -5.10 12.47
N GLN A 2 22.88 -4.55 12.17
CA GLN A 2 22.17 -4.84 10.93
C GLN A 2 22.76 -3.90 9.88
N HIS A 3 23.62 -4.45 9.03
CA HIS A 3 24.24 -3.76 7.91
C HIS A 3 23.19 -3.38 6.88
N ASP A 4 23.33 -2.17 6.33
CA ASP A 4 22.90 -1.72 5.01
C ASP A 4 21.41 -1.94 4.64
N SER A 5 20.62 -0.92 4.35
CA SER A 5 20.95 0.20 3.49
C SER A 5 20.28 1.47 3.98
N TYR A 6 20.99 2.58 3.80
CA TYR A 6 20.42 3.91 3.69
C TYR A 6 19.50 3.89 2.46
N THR A 7 18.29 3.37 2.64
CA THR A 7 17.34 3.18 1.56
C THR A 7 16.70 4.54 1.29
N ASP A 8 17.27 5.26 0.34
CA ASP A 8 16.75 6.47 -0.30
C ASP A 8 15.48 6.15 -1.13
N THR A 9 14.53 5.45 -0.50
CA THR A 9 13.27 5.02 -1.11
C THR A 9 12.12 5.69 -0.40
N VAL A 10 11.49 6.65 -1.09
CA VAL A 10 10.26 7.29 -0.66
C VAL A 10 9.10 6.40 -1.09
N GLY A 11 8.36 5.88 -0.10
CA GLY A 11 7.18 5.06 -0.34
C GLY A 11 5.88 5.84 -0.19
N LEU A 12 5.01 5.80 -1.20
CA LEU A 12 3.60 6.19 -1.10
C LEU A 12 2.76 4.99 -0.66
N TYR A 13 1.99 5.18 0.40
CA TYR A 13 1.05 4.19 0.93
C TYR A 13 -0.36 4.77 0.97
N SER A 14 -1.21 4.35 0.03
CA SER A 14 -2.60 4.77 -0.04
C SER A 14 -3.50 3.63 0.42
N ARG A 15 -4.39 3.90 1.37
CA ARG A 15 -5.39 2.95 1.86
C ARG A 15 -6.77 3.56 1.74
N PHE A 16 -7.63 2.90 0.98
CA PHE A 16 -9.04 3.23 0.84
C PHE A 16 -9.87 2.16 1.55
N ARG A 17 -10.83 2.61 2.35
CA ARG A 17 -11.85 1.77 2.98
C ARG A 17 -13.21 2.29 2.53
N TRP A 18 -14.02 1.40 1.98
CA TRP A 18 -15.38 1.70 1.58
C TRP A 18 -16.33 0.74 2.31
N GLU A 19 -17.34 1.27 2.99
CA GLU A 19 -18.43 0.50 3.59
C GLU A 19 -19.74 0.92 2.89
N TRP A 20 -20.41 -0.01 2.21
CA TRP A 20 -21.68 0.28 1.53
C TRP A 20 -22.91 -0.16 2.33
N SER A 21 -22.73 -1.07 3.27
CA SER A 21 -23.78 -1.48 4.22
C SER A 21 -23.12 -2.00 5.49
N PRO A 22 -23.79 -1.94 6.65
CA PRO A 22 -23.25 -2.46 7.89
C PRO A 22 -22.75 -3.89 7.72
N GLY A 23 -21.46 -4.09 8.00
CA GLY A 23 -20.80 -5.39 7.88
C GLY A 23 -20.27 -5.73 6.49
N LYS A 24 -20.51 -4.94 5.43
CA LYS A 24 -19.94 -5.17 4.10
C LYS A 24 -18.96 -4.06 3.72
N GLU A 25 -17.70 -4.44 3.59
CA GLU A 25 -16.59 -3.52 3.44
C GLU A 25 -15.64 -3.96 2.33
N MET A 26 -15.04 -2.99 1.66
CA MET A 26 -13.93 -3.19 0.74
C MET A 26 -12.74 -2.36 1.18
N PHE A 27 -11.56 -2.95 1.07
CA PHE A 27 -10.29 -2.29 1.30
C PHE A 27 -9.46 -2.36 0.03
N LEU A 28 -8.97 -1.21 -0.41
CA LEU A 28 -8.00 -1.10 -1.48
C LEU A 28 -6.72 -0.51 -0.89
N VAL A 29 -5.60 -1.20 -1.11
CA VAL A 29 -4.29 -0.76 -0.66
C VAL A 29 -3.38 -0.65 -1.87
N LEU A 30 -2.84 0.55 -2.08
CA LEU A 30 -1.83 0.84 -3.10
C LEU A 30 -0.52 1.13 -2.37
N ARG A 31 0.53 0.42 -2.74
CA ARG A 31 1.89 0.66 -2.22
C ARG A 31 2.81 0.89 -3.40
N GLN A 32 3.36 2.08 -3.47
CA GLN A 32 4.33 2.49 -4.48
C GLN A 32 5.62 2.88 -3.77
N GLY A 33 6.75 2.29 -4.14
CA GLY A 33 8.08 2.64 -3.66
C GLY A 33 8.86 3.29 -4.80
N TYR A 34 9.28 4.53 -4.60
CA TYR A 34 10.14 5.27 -5.52
C TYR A 34 11.53 5.35 -4.93
N ARG A 35 12.54 4.99 -5.72
CA ARG A 35 13.93 5.11 -5.30
C ARG A 35 14.54 6.31 -6.00
N ASP A 36 15.19 7.16 -5.22
CA ASP A 36 15.99 8.25 -5.76
C ASP A 36 17.27 7.64 -6.34
N LYS A 37 17.42 7.74 -7.66
CA LYS A 37 18.69 7.48 -8.33
C LYS A 37 19.20 8.83 -8.79
N MET A 38 20.52 9.06 -8.72
CA MET A 38 21.17 10.26 -9.27
C MET A 38 20.71 10.50 -10.72
N GLY A 39 19.70 11.36 -10.91
CA GLY A 39 19.10 11.65 -12.23
C GLY A 39 17.58 11.41 -12.38
N GLY A 40 16.86 10.86 -11.38
CA GLY A 40 15.39 10.76 -11.44
C GLY A 40 14.75 9.79 -10.45
N PHE A 41 13.42 9.88 -10.35
CA PHE A 41 12.59 8.96 -9.56
C PHE A 41 12.26 7.71 -10.39
N ASP A 42 12.72 6.55 -9.95
CA ASP A 42 12.43 5.26 -10.58
C ASP A 42 11.43 4.48 -9.71
N LEU A 43 10.35 3.97 -10.31
CA LEU A 43 9.34 3.17 -9.60
C LEU A 43 9.93 1.77 -9.35
N GLU A 44 10.42 1.54 -8.12
CA GLU A 44 11.09 0.28 -7.77
C GLU A 44 10.08 -0.81 -7.35
N THR A 45 8.99 -0.43 -6.67
CA THR A 45 8.03 -1.39 -6.14
C THR A 45 6.62 -0.89 -6.31
N GLU A 46 5.79 -1.68 -6.97
CA GLU A 46 4.36 -1.41 -7.10
C GLU A 46 3.58 -2.64 -6.61
N ARG A 47 2.74 -2.46 -5.59
CA ARG A 47 1.90 -3.52 -5.05
C ARG A 47 0.48 -3.04 -4.83
N TYR A 48 -0.44 -3.82 -5.36
CA TYR A 48 -1.88 -3.62 -5.24
C TYR A 48 -2.48 -4.71 -4.38
N SER A 49 -3.40 -4.37 -3.48
CA SER A 49 -4.14 -5.35 -2.69
C SER A 49 -5.59 -4.91 -2.52
N ILE A 50 -6.49 -5.82 -2.87
CA ILE A 50 -7.94 -5.65 -2.71
C ILE A 50 -8.40 -6.66 -1.69
N LYS A 51 -9.20 -6.24 -0.71
CA LYS A 51 -9.84 -7.12 0.28
C LYS A 51 -11.33 -6.81 0.33
N LEU A 52 -12.13 -7.85 0.33
CA LEU A 52 -13.57 -7.79 0.55
C LEU A 52 -13.88 -8.47 1.87
N SER A 53 -14.66 -7.81 2.72
CA SER A 53 -15.09 -8.31 4.02
C SER A 53 -16.61 -8.25 4.09
N SER A 54 -17.24 -9.34 4.52
CA SER A 54 -18.67 -9.38 4.81
C SER A 54 -18.88 -10.04 6.16
N SER A 55 -19.55 -9.33 7.06
CA SER A 55 -19.88 -9.75 8.41
C SER A 55 -21.40 -9.91 8.51
N PHE A 56 -21.83 -11.07 9.00
CA PHE A 56 -23.22 -11.38 9.29
C PHE A 56 -23.31 -11.64 10.79
N ARG A 57 -24.16 -10.89 11.48
CA ARG A 57 -24.52 -11.17 12.89
C ARG A 57 -25.94 -11.72 12.91
N PHE A 58 -26.12 -12.83 13.62
CA PHE A 58 -27.40 -13.49 13.90
C PHE A 58 -27.70 -13.42 15.40
#